data_AF-A0A2P4PF27-F1
#
_entry.id   AF-A0A2P4PF27-F1
#
_cell.length_a   1.000
_cell.length_b   1.000
_cell.length_c   1.000
_cell.angle_alpha   90.00
_cell.angle_beta   90.00
_cell.angle_gamma   90.00
#
_symmetry.space_group_name_H-M   'P 1'
#
loop_
_entity.id
_entity.type
_entity.pdbx_description
1 polymer ?
#
loop_
_entity_poly.entity_id
_entity_poly.type
_entity_poly.pdbx_seq_one_letter_code
_entity_poly.pdbx_strand_id
1 'polypeptide(L)'
;MLDQLPVKIVKRIVAKILDTDLIAASKVDSVWWQEVRQEAYKRWKNYATTIGHIQALGKPFEKRNIDWISFEDVNDFYKRWINRLTENQLYIMEKMLRNGMVVNLQERETIEYALSEHRWGGDP
;
A
#
# COMPACT_ATOMS: atom_id res chain seq x y z
N MET A 1 -9.64 1.30 32.83
CA MET A 1 -10.16 2.00 31.62
C MET A 1 -9.33 3.22 31.21
N LEU A 2 -8.55 3.85 32.11
CA LEU A 2 -7.67 4.98 31.77
C LEU A 2 -6.43 4.58 30.95
N ASP A 3 -5.90 3.37 31.12
CA ASP A 3 -4.63 2.94 30.48
C ASP A 3 -4.72 2.71 28.96
N GLN A 4 -5.93 2.60 28.40
CA GLN A 4 -6.16 2.46 26.95
C GLN A 4 -6.41 3.80 26.24
N LEU A 5 -6.67 4.87 26.98
CA LEU A 5 -6.94 6.19 26.40
C LEU A 5 -5.72 6.71 25.60
N PRO A 6 -4.46 6.55 26.08
CA PRO A 6 -3.27 6.94 25.32
C PRO A 6 -3.13 6.16 24.00
N VAL A 7 -3.34 4.84 24.02
CA VAL A 7 -3.24 3.99 22.82
C VAL A 7 -4.28 4.37 21.77
N LYS A 8 -5.53 4.64 22.18
CA LYS A 8 -6.59 5.09 21.26
C LYS A 8 -6.25 6.41 20.58
N ILE A 9 -5.58 7.32 21.28
CA ILE A 9 -5.14 8.61 20.73
C ILE A 9 -4.02 8.37 19.71
N VAL A 10 -3.00 7.58 20.06
CA VAL A 10 -1.89 7.23 19.15
C VAL A 10 -2.43 6.59 17.87
N LYS A 11 -3.33 5.61 17.98
CA LYS A 11 -3.98 4.98 16.82
C LYS A 11 -4.67 5.98 15.90
N ARG A 12 -5.40 6.96 16.46
CA ARG A 12 -6.07 8.02 15.69
C ARG A 12 -5.09 8.95 15.00
N ILE A 13 -3.96 9.25 15.65
CA ILE A 13 -2.90 10.07 15.06
C ILE A 13 -2.26 9.31 13.91
N VAL A 14 -1.78 8.08 14.16
CA VAL A 14 -1.14 7.21 13.17
C VAL A 14 -2.02 7.02 11.93
N ALA A 15 -3.34 6.80 12.11
CA ALA A 15 -4.28 6.67 11.00
C ALA A 15 -4.36 7.91 10.09
N LYS A 16 -4.00 9.10 10.56
CA LYS A 16 -3.99 10.35 9.79
C LYS A 16 -2.63 10.71 9.21
N ILE A 17 -1.55 10.04 9.60
CA ILE A 17 -0.21 10.28 9.06
C ILE A 17 -0.16 9.80 7.62
N LEU A 18 0.48 10.55 6.71
CA LEU A 18 0.66 10.14 5.32
C LEU A 18 1.57 8.91 5.23
N ASP A 19 1.44 8.13 4.16
CA ASP A 19 2.28 6.93 3.95
C ASP A 19 3.78 7.26 4.02
N THR A 20 4.17 8.40 3.45
CA THR A 20 5.56 8.90 3.43
C THR A 20 6.15 9.15 4.81
N ASP A 21 5.32 9.55 5.77
CA ASP A 21 5.72 9.95 7.11
C ASP A 21 5.44 8.88 8.18
N LEU A 22 4.60 7.89 7.83
CA LEU A 22 4.08 6.87 8.73
C LEU A 22 5.18 6.16 9.51
N ILE A 23 6.29 5.87 8.84
CA ILE A 23 7.39 5.09 9.38
C ILE A 23 8.29 5.93 10.29
N ALA A 24 8.37 7.24 10.08
CA ALA A 24 9.11 8.11 10.99
C ALA A 24 8.49 8.09 12.40
N ALA A 25 7.15 7.98 12.47
CA ALA A 25 6.42 7.89 13.72
C ALA A 25 6.73 6.62 14.52
N SER A 26 7.22 5.54 13.90
CA SER A 26 7.53 4.29 14.62
C SER A 26 8.78 4.36 15.49
N LYS A 27 9.52 5.46 15.44
CA LYS A 27 10.79 5.64 16.17
C LYS A 27 10.61 6.26 17.56
N VAL A 28 9.38 6.65 17.94
CA VAL A 28 9.10 7.36 19.20
C VAL A 28 9.21 6.43 20.41
N ASP A 29 8.43 5.35 20.43
CA ASP A 29 8.47 4.31 21.45
C ASP A 29 7.86 3.00 20.93
N SER A 30 7.74 1.99 21.80
CA SER A 30 7.20 0.67 21.46
C SER A 30 5.69 0.68 21.13
N VAL A 31 4.90 1.57 21.75
CA VAL A 31 3.47 1.72 21.47
C VAL A 31 3.28 2.29 20.07
N TRP A 32 4.03 3.34 19.75
CA TRP A 32 4.04 3.92 18.40
C TRP A 32 4.52 2.92 17.35
N TRP A 33 5.56 2.15 17.66
CA TRP A 33 6.03 1.10 16.74
C TRP A 33 4.93 0.06 16.45
N GLN A 34 4.22 -0.40 17.49
CA GLN A 34 3.12 -1.37 17.32
C GLN A 34 1.96 -0.78 16.52
N GLU A 35 1.51 0.43 16.83
CA GLU A 35 0.40 1.06 16.13
C GLU A 35 0.75 1.41 14.68
N VAL A 36 1.96 1.91 14.42
CA VAL A 36 2.46 2.14 13.06
C VAL A 36 2.52 0.85 12.26
N ARG A 37 3.04 -0.23 12.87
CA ARG A 37 3.06 -1.56 12.24
C ARG A 37 1.65 -2.01 11.86
N GLN A 38 0.69 -1.92 12.77
CA GLN A 38 -0.70 -2.32 12.50
C GLN A 38 -1.32 -1.48 11.37
N GLU A 39 -1.13 -0.17 11.38
CA GLU A 39 -1.66 0.70 10.34
C GLU A 39 -0.98 0.46 8.98
N ALA A 40 0.34 0.23 8.95
CA ALA A 40 1.07 -0.10 7.72
C ALA A 40 0.54 -1.39 7.09
N TYR A 41 0.34 -2.45 7.88
CA TYR A 41 -0.28 -3.70 7.40
C TYR A 41 -1.70 -3.49 6.86
N LYS A 42 -2.51 -2.69 7.56
CA LYS A 42 -3.87 -2.37 7.13
C LYS A 42 -3.86 -1.62 5.78
N ARG A 43 -2.98 -0.63 5.61
CA ARG A 43 -2.86 0.12 4.35
C ARG A 43 -2.35 -0.74 3.20
N TRP A 44 -1.35 -1.58 3.44
CA TRP A 44 -0.88 -2.56 2.46
C TRP A 44 -2.02 -3.45 1.94
N LYS A 45 -2.84 -4.01 2.84
CA LYS A 45 -4.01 -4.82 2.47
C LYS A 45 -5.06 -4.02 1.72
N ASN A 46 -5.35 -2.79 2.16
CA ASN A 46 -6.30 -1.91 1.48
C ASN A 46 -5.86 -1.58 0.05
N TYR A 47 -4.56 -1.33 -0.17
CA TYR A 47 -4.02 -1.13 -1.51
C TYR A 47 -4.17 -2.39 -2.37
N ALA A 48 -3.79 -3.57 -1.85
CA ALA A 48 -3.96 -4.84 -2.57
C ALA A 48 -5.41 -5.06 -3.01
N THR A 49 -6.36 -4.86 -2.11
CA THR A 49 -7.80 -4.98 -2.41
C THR A 49 -8.27 -3.95 -3.43
N THR A 50 -7.86 -2.69 -3.28
CA THR A 50 -8.27 -1.61 -4.19
C THR A 50 -7.74 -1.83 -5.60
N ILE A 51 -6.47 -2.20 -5.74
CA ILE A 51 -5.85 -2.54 -7.02
C ILE A 51 -6.59 -3.70 -7.68
N GLY A 52 -6.87 -4.78 -6.93
CA GLY A 52 -7.60 -5.94 -7.44
C GLY A 52 -9.03 -5.61 -7.90
N HIS A 53 -9.76 -4.78 -7.16
CA HIS A 53 -11.09 -4.32 -7.56
C HIS A 53 -11.03 -3.47 -8.83
N ILE A 54 -10.11 -2.51 -8.87
CA ILE A 54 -9.92 -1.64 -10.03
C ILE A 54 -9.60 -2.52 -11.24
N GLN A 55 -8.61 -3.42 -11.17
CA GLN A 55 -8.26 -4.38 -12.23
C GLN A 55 -9.46 -5.21 -12.71
N ALA A 56 -10.27 -5.73 -11.79
CA ALA A 56 -11.48 -6.49 -12.13
C ALA A 56 -12.50 -5.65 -12.92
N LEU A 57 -12.68 -4.37 -12.55
CA LEU A 57 -13.51 -3.41 -13.28
C LEU A 57 -12.91 -3.06 -14.65
N GLY A 58 -11.58 -3.11 -14.81
CA GLY A 58 -10.84 -2.85 -16.05
C GLY A 58 -10.93 -3.96 -17.09
N LYS A 59 -11.05 -5.23 -16.67
CA LYS A 59 -11.07 -6.40 -17.57
C LYS A 59 -12.10 -6.33 -18.73
N PRO A 60 -13.34 -5.83 -18.53
CA PRO A 60 -14.28 -5.65 -19.63
C PRO A 60 -13.83 -4.63 -20.68
N PHE A 61 -13.04 -3.63 -20.27
CA PHE A 61 -12.56 -2.55 -21.13
C PHE A 61 -11.40 -3.01 -22.03
N GLU A 62 -10.50 -3.86 -21.52
CA GLU A 62 -9.43 -4.46 -22.33
C GLU A 62 -9.96 -5.38 -23.45
N LYS A 63 -11.17 -5.93 -23.29
CA LYS A 63 -11.82 -6.83 -24.26
C LYS A 63 -12.43 -6.11 -25.49
N ARG A 64 -12.20 -4.82 -25.68
CA ARG A 64 -12.64 -3.99 -26.84
C ARG A 64 -14.14 -4.07 -27.16
N ASN A 65 -14.99 -3.69 -26.21
CA ASN A 65 -16.45 -3.61 -26.41
C ASN A 65 -17.00 -2.16 -26.43
N ILE A 66 -16.16 -1.11 -26.52
CA ILE A 66 -16.57 0.30 -26.43
C ILE A 66 -15.78 1.16 -27.43
N ASP A 67 -16.43 2.23 -27.93
CA ASP A 67 -15.98 3.18 -28.96
C ASP A 67 -14.71 3.98 -28.57
N TRP A 68 -13.85 4.28 -29.55
CA TRP A 68 -12.40 4.48 -29.36
C TRP A 68 -11.95 5.85 -28.80
N ILE A 69 -12.70 6.94 -29.00
CA ILE A 69 -12.18 8.31 -28.75
C ILE A 69 -12.33 8.75 -27.28
N SER A 70 -13.40 8.37 -26.57
CA SER A 70 -13.52 8.62 -25.13
C SER A 70 -12.75 7.60 -24.28
N PHE A 71 -12.21 6.57 -24.91
CA PHE A 71 -11.66 5.40 -24.25
C PHE A 71 -10.17 5.55 -23.92
N GLU A 72 -9.37 6.17 -24.79
CA GLU A 72 -7.93 6.34 -24.56
C GLU A 72 -7.62 7.22 -23.34
N ASP A 73 -8.27 8.37 -23.20
CA ASP A 73 -8.04 9.27 -22.05
C ASP A 73 -8.47 8.64 -20.72
N VAL A 74 -9.61 7.94 -20.71
CA VAL A 74 -10.11 7.22 -19.52
C VAL A 74 -9.20 6.05 -19.18
N ASN A 75 -8.70 5.33 -20.18
CA ASN A 75 -7.77 4.21 -20.01
C ASN A 75 -6.40 4.69 -19.50
N ASP A 76 -5.87 5.81 -20.01
CA ASP A 76 -4.63 6.41 -19.52
C ASP A 76 -4.78 6.87 -18.07
N PHE A 77 -5.89 7.55 -17.74
CA PHE A 77 -6.19 7.93 -16.36
C PHE A 77 -6.22 6.73 -15.43
N TYR A 78 -6.89 5.65 -15.85
CA TYR A 78 -6.99 4.41 -15.11
C TYR A 78 -5.64 3.74 -14.90
N LYS A 79 -4.79 3.65 -15.94
CA LYS A 79 -3.43 3.13 -15.84
C LYS A 79 -2.56 3.94 -14.88
N ARG A 80 -2.59 5.27 -15.00
CA ARG A 80 -1.88 6.17 -14.07
C ARG A 80 -2.35 5.98 -12.64
N TRP A 81 -3.65 5.75 -12.45
CA TRP A 81 -4.20 5.53 -11.11
C TRP A 81 -3.74 4.20 -10.52
N ILE A 82 -3.80 3.10 -11.27
CA ILE A 82 -3.23 1.81 -10.84
C ILE A 82 -1.75 1.97 -10.50
N ASN A 83 -0.96 2.61 -11.37
CA ASN A 83 0.47 2.78 -11.14
C ASN A 83 0.75 3.51 -9.83
N ARG A 84 0.05 4.61 -9.54
CA ARG A 84 0.19 5.34 -8.27
C ARG A 84 -0.19 4.48 -7.05
N LEU A 85 -1.26 3.69 -7.14
CA LEU A 85 -1.66 2.79 -6.05
C LEU A 85 -0.60 1.70 -5.82
N THR A 86 -0.06 1.13 -6.90
CA THR A 86 1.01 0.13 -6.85
C THR A 86 2.29 0.73 -6.25
N GLU A 87 2.70 1.92 -6.66
CA GLU A 87 3.85 2.64 -6.09
C GLU A 87 3.69 2.86 -4.58
N ASN A 88 2.51 3.33 -4.13
CA ASN A 88 2.23 3.51 -2.71
C ASN A 88 2.23 2.18 -1.94
N GLN A 89 1.68 1.12 -2.53
CA GLN A 89 1.70 -0.21 -1.95
C GLN A 89 3.14 -0.70 -1.74
N LEU A 90 3.98 -0.59 -2.76
CA LEU A 90 5.37 -1.04 -2.73
C LEU A 90 6.22 -0.19 -1.79
N TYR A 91 5.96 1.12 -1.72
CA TYR A 91 6.59 2.00 -0.76
C TYR A 91 6.35 1.50 0.67
N ILE A 92 5.10 1.23 1.05
CA ILE A 92 4.77 0.71 2.38
C ILE A 92 5.48 -0.62 2.63
N MET A 93 5.43 -1.54 1.67
CA MET A 93 6.07 -2.85 1.76
C MET A 93 7.59 -2.74 2.00
N GLU A 94 8.27 -1.88 1.22
CA GLU A 94 9.70 -1.64 1.38
C GLU A 94 10.04 -1.10 2.77
N LYS A 95 9.27 -0.11 3.24
CA LYS A 95 9.54 0.47 4.55
C LYS A 95 9.25 -0.51 5.68
N MET A 96 8.18 -1.30 5.59
CA MET A 96 7.88 -2.34 6.57
C MET A 96 9.03 -3.36 6.66
N LEU A 97 9.56 -3.80 5.51
CA LEU A 97 10.67 -4.74 5.45
C LEU A 97 11.95 -4.14 6.05
N ARG A 98 12.35 -2.94 5.62
CA ARG A 98 13.58 -2.27 6.10
C ARG A 98 13.57 -1.96 7.59
N ASN A 99 12.39 -1.79 8.20
CA ASN A 99 12.25 -1.45 9.62
C ASN A 99 11.90 -2.67 10.50
N GLY A 100 12.04 -3.90 9.98
CA GLY A 100 11.80 -5.13 10.76
C GLY A 100 10.35 -5.29 11.22
N MET A 101 9.40 -4.67 10.51
CA MET A 101 7.98 -4.74 10.85
C MET A 101 7.30 -6.01 10.31
N VAL A 102 7.96 -6.73 9.39
CA VAL A 102 7.46 -7.99 8.85
C VAL A 102 8.05 -9.15 9.64
N VAL A 103 7.23 -9.76 10.49
CA VAL A 103 7.68 -10.82 11.42
C VAL A 103 7.37 -12.22 10.88
N ASN A 104 6.29 -12.35 10.11
CA ASN A 104 5.92 -13.63 9.52
C ASN A 104 6.79 -13.91 8.27
N LEU A 105 7.35 -15.12 8.20
CA LEU A 105 8.26 -15.51 7.11
C LEU A 105 7.56 -15.49 5.74
N GLN A 106 6.35 -16.01 5.65
CA GLN A 106 5.59 -16.05 4.40
C GLN A 106 5.22 -14.63 3.90
N GLU A 107 4.82 -13.75 4.82
CA GLU A 107 4.56 -12.33 4.48
C GLU A 107 5.84 -11.64 3.99
N ARG A 108 6.98 -11.97 4.62
CA ARG A 108 8.28 -11.44 4.23
C ARG A 108 8.68 -11.90 2.84
N GLU A 109 8.57 -13.18 2.54
CA GLU A 109 8.84 -13.73 1.20
C GLU A 109 7.93 -13.10 0.15
N THR A 110 6.64 -12.93 0.47
CA THR A 110 5.68 -12.28 -0.44
C THR A 110 6.08 -10.83 -0.74
N ILE A 111 6.51 -10.08 0.29
CA ILE A 111 6.96 -8.69 0.15
C ILE A 111 8.27 -8.62 -0.64
N GLU A 112 9.25 -9.46 -0.30
CA GLU A 112 10.56 -9.50 -0.96
C GLU A 112 10.41 -9.86 -2.44
N TYR A 113 9.57 -10.85 -2.76
CA TYR A 113 9.26 -11.22 -4.13
C TYR A 113 8.63 -10.06 -4.91
N ALA A 114 7.56 -9.45 -4.40
CA ALA A 114 6.90 -8.33 -5.06
C ALA A 114 7.83 -7.11 -5.29
N LEU A 115 8.70 -6.81 -4.31
CA LEU A 115 9.70 -5.75 -4.45
C LEU A 115 10.77 -6.10 -5.49
N SER A 116 11.16 -7.38 -5.61
CA SER A 116 12.12 -7.82 -6.63
C SER A 116 11.54 -7.72 -8.05
N GLU A 117 10.31 -8.18 -8.27
CA GLU A 117 9.64 -8.11 -9.58
C GLU A 117 9.57 -6.66 -10.09
N HIS A 118 9.28 -5.71 -9.21
CA HIS A 118 9.18 -4.30 -9.62
C HIS A 118 10.54 -3.62 -9.83
N ARG A 119 11.61 -4.09 -9.18
CA ARG A 119 12.98 -3.59 -9.43
C ARG A 119 13.51 -3.99 -10.80
N TRP A 120 13.06 -5.11 -11.35
CA TRP A 120 13.42 -5.58 -12.70
C TRP A 120 12.47 -5.05 -13.79
N GLY A 121 11.37 -4.37 -13.42
CA GLY A 121 10.40 -3.78 -14.34
C GLY A 121 10.65 -2.32 -14.72
N GLY A 122 11.80 -1.74 -14.33
CA GLY A 122 12.30 -0.51 -14.93
C GLY A 122 12.92 -0.84 -16.29
N ASP A 123 12.44 -0.21 -17.36
CA ASP A 123 12.81 -0.45 -18.77
C ASP A 123 14.30 -0.82 -19.02
N PRO A 124 14.60 -1.73 -19.98
CA PRO A 124 15.91 -1.84 -20.61
C PRO A 124 16.37 -0.56 -21.33
#